data_AF-A0A5C4VPD0-F1
#
_entry.id   AF-A0A5C4VPD0-F1
#
_cell.length_a   1.000
_cell.length_b   1.000
_cell.length_c   1.000
_cell.angle_alpha   90.00
_cell.angle_beta   90.00
_cell.angle_gamma   90.00
#
_symmetry.space_group_name_H-M   'P 1'
#
loop_
_entity.id
_entity.type
_entity.pdbx_description
1 polymer ?
#
loop_
_entity_poly.entity_id
_entity_poly.type
_entity_poly.pdbx_seq_one_letter_code
_entity_poly.pdbx_strand_id
1 'polypeptide(L)'
;MGELTCTLSALVFAELYDLLAKERTWRESLDDRLAELGYDGEWLGDASASYLAKWEYDAQYIDPASAEGYALSVEHAVLATWILAGLRNEGDSYQLSADLRDAVMKRLAVDAPSLAGHKPRSMAPIIRGWTLGLVAGTFDPSVPVVPAVFPQDEHITGAYKGLIEHVLHLGDLGETWPELVGTALYVRTGGLAEALRPAPPPPPNRGLSYSINTLVAESRRQVPMHIFSRLSSNFARWVGRRNVLTHVKPAEDGTTFADSAALVRTWDQIELTVTGITQFICQEVSLELFDAIPGALRTDPWDYLKREIQTEW
;
A
#
# COMPACT_ATOMS: atom_id res chain seq x y z
N MET A 1 3.59 9.93 -17.77
CA MET A 1 3.66 9.41 -16.39
C MET A 1 4.58 8.20 -16.42
N GLY A 2 5.52 8.08 -15.48
CA GLY A 2 6.37 6.89 -15.39
C GLY A 2 5.55 5.65 -15.03
N GLU A 3 6.13 4.47 -15.21
CA GLU A 3 5.51 3.22 -14.80
C GLU A 3 5.28 3.21 -13.27
N LEU A 4 4.09 2.79 -12.82
CA LEU A 4 3.77 2.67 -11.40
C LEU A 4 4.45 1.42 -10.81
N THR A 5 5.72 1.56 -10.47
CA THR A 5 6.56 0.52 -9.87
C THR A 5 6.93 0.87 -8.43
N CYS A 6 7.00 -0.14 -7.56
CA CYS A 6 7.49 0.02 -6.20
C CYS A 6 8.98 -0.31 -6.14
N THR A 7 9.82 0.71 -6.38
CA THR A 7 11.28 0.62 -6.25
C THR A 7 11.70 1.41 -5.02
N LEU A 8 12.27 0.73 -4.04
CA LEU A 8 12.65 1.30 -2.74
C LEU A 8 14.17 1.24 -2.58
N SER A 9 14.72 2.11 -1.76
CA SER A 9 16.15 2.13 -1.47
C SER A 9 16.58 0.97 -0.56
N ALA A 10 17.88 0.68 -0.52
CA ALA A 10 18.46 -0.27 0.42
C ALA A 10 18.11 0.06 1.89
N LEU A 11 18.07 1.35 2.24
CA LEU A 11 17.72 1.80 3.59
C LEU A 11 16.37 1.26 4.07
N VAL A 12 15.37 1.26 3.20
CA VAL A 12 14.02 0.79 3.55
C VAL A 12 14.04 -0.68 3.93
N PHE A 13 14.77 -1.51 3.19
CA PHE A 13 14.89 -2.94 3.46
C PHE A 13 15.73 -3.22 4.72
N ALA A 14 16.80 -2.45 4.93
CA ALA A 14 17.61 -2.55 6.14
C ALA A 14 16.77 -2.33 7.41
N GLU A 15 16.03 -1.22 7.46
CA GLU A 15 15.20 -0.86 8.62
C GLU A 15 13.98 -1.80 8.75
N LEU A 16 13.37 -2.24 7.64
CA LEU A 16 12.27 -3.21 7.68
C LEU A 16 12.72 -4.55 8.28
N TYR A 17 13.80 -5.13 7.77
CA TYR A 17 14.27 -6.44 8.25
C TYR A 17 14.84 -6.37 9.66
N ASP A 18 15.44 -5.24 10.07
CA ASP A 18 15.85 -5.01 11.46
C ASP A 18 14.65 -5.00 12.42
N LEU A 19 13.57 -4.29 12.05
CA LEU A 19 12.33 -4.26 12.84
C LEU A 19 11.70 -5.65 12.95
N LEU A 20 11.61 -6.40 11.85
CA LEU A 20 11.07 -7.76 11.85
C LEU A 20 11.93 -8.72 12.68
N ALA A 21 13.27 -8.65 12.57
CA ALA A 21 14.18 -9.51 13.34
C ALA A 21 14.10 -9.28 14.86
N LYS A 22 13.79 -8.04 15.28
CA LYS A 22 13.68 -7.67 16.70
C LYS A 22 12.33 -8.02 17.32
N GLU A 23 11.29 -8.16 16.51
CA GLU A 23 9.93 -8.41 17.00
C GLU A 23 9.73 -9.89 17.36
N ARG A 24 9.81 -10.18 18.66
CA ARG A 24 9.69 -11.55 19.17
C ARG A 24 8.30 -12.14 18.98
N THR A 25 7.27 -11.30 18.92
CA THR A 25 5.87 -11.73 18.79
C THR A 25 5.63 -12.48 17.48
N TRP A 26 6.33 -12.12 16.41
CA TRP A 26 6.13 -12.68 15.07
C TRP A 26 7.15 -13.76 14.71
N ARG A 27 8.07 -14.10 15.62
CA ARG A 27 9.23 -14.92 15.30
C ARG A 27 8.86 -16.29 14.73
N GLU A 28 7.89 -16.99 15.33
CA GLU A 28 7.45 -18.30 14.85
C GLU A 28 6.90 -18.21 13.43
N SER A 29 5.97 -17.27 13.19
CA SER A 29 5.37 -17.04 11.87
C SER A 29 6.41 -16.61 10.81
N LEU A 30 7.45 -15.85 11.20
CA LEU A 30 8.55 -15.46 10.32
C LEU A 30 9.51 -16.63 10.04
N ASP A 31 9.88 -17.43 11.05
CA ASP A 31 10.77 -18.58 10.90
C ASP A 31 10.14 -19.62 9.96
N ASP A 32 8.85 -19.93 10.16
CA ASP A 32 8.09 -20.83 9.27
C ASP A 32 8.04 -20.28 7.84
N ARG A 33 7.80 -18.96 7.70
CA ARG A 33 7.74 -18.30 6.40
C ARG A 33 9.08 -18.36 5.68
N LEU A 34 10.18 -18.01 6.34
CA LEU A 34 11.53 -18.02 5.78
C LEU A 34 11.97 -19.43 5.38
N ALA A 35 11.58 -20.44 6.16
CA ALA A 35 11.87 -21.84 5.86
C ALA A 35 11.26 -22.32 4.53
N GLU A 36 10.16 -21.71 4.05
CA GLU A 36 9.60 -22.01 2.71
C GLU A 36 10.58 -21.69 1.56
N LEU A 37 11.52 -20.75 1.78
CA LEU A 37 12.60 -20.43 0.85
C LEU A 37 13.94 -21.07 1.23
N GLY A 38 13.97 -21.87 2.31
CA GLY A 38 15.20 -22.50 2.81
C GLY A 38 16.09 -21.57 3.63
N TYR A 39 15.58 -20.43 4.09
CA TYR A 39 16.30 -19.53 4.99
C TYR A 39 16.03 -19.88 6.46
N ASP A 40 16.98 -19.55 7.33
CA ASP A 40 16.82 -19.68 8.78
C ASP A 40 16.33 -18.37 9.42
N GLY A 41 16.05 -18.42 10.73
CA GLY A 41 15.59 -17.26 11.50
C GLY A 41 16.64 -16.17 11.72
N GLU A 42 17.91 -16.40 11.38
CA GLU A 42 18.97 -15.38 11.46
C GLU A 42 19.03 -14.55 10.17
N TRP A 43 18.48 -15.06 9.05
CA TRP A 43 18.49 -14.43 7.74
C TRP A 43 18.01 -12.98 7.73
N LEU A 44 16.97 -12.61 8.49
CA LEU A 44 16.49 -11.22 8.54
C LEU A 44 17.55 -10.25 9.06
N GLY A 45 18.32 -10.68 10.06
CA GLY A 45 19.44 -9.89 10.60
C GLY A 45 20.56 -9.74 9.58
N ASP A 46 20.95 -10.84 8.93
CA ASP A 46 22.00 -10.84 7.90
C ASP A 46 21.62 -10.04 6.66
N ALA A 47 20.37 -10.15 6.22
CA ALA A 47 19.80 -9.37 5.13
C ALA A 47 19.81 -7.88 5.50
N SER A 48 19.30 -7.52 6.68
CA SER A 48 19.31 -6.15 7.19
C SER A 48 20.72 -5.54 7.16
N ALA A 49 21.72 -6.26 7.67
CA ALA A 49 23.12 -5.82 7.66
C ALA A 49 23.66 -5.61 6.23
N SER A 50 23.30 -6.49 5.29
CA SER A 50 23.72 -6.38 3.89
C SER A 50 23.13 -5.13 3.21
N TYR A 51 21.84 -4.84 3.43
CA TYR A 51 21.22 -3.62 2.91
C TYR A 51 21.76 -2.36 3.59
N LEU A 52 22.06 -2.43 4.89
CA LEU A 52 22.66 -1.31 5.61
C LEU A 52 24.04 -0.97 5.05
N ALA A 53 24.89 -1.96 4.79
CA ALA A 53 26.19 -1.74 4.16
C ALA A 53 26.07 -1.09 2.77
N LYS A 54 25.06 -1.50 1.97
CA LYS A 54 24.76 -0.84 0.70
C LYS A 54 24.32 0.60 0.87
N TRP A 55 23.45 0.87 1.84
CA TRP A 55 23.00 2.23 2.15
C TRP A 55 24.16 3.13 2.61
N GLU A 56 25.02 2.65 3.51
CA GLU A 56 26.19 3.40 4.00
C GLU A 56 27.16 3.76 2.86
N TYR A 57 27.27 2.89 1.85
CA TYR A 57 28.01 3.18 0.63
C TYR A 57 27.29 4.24 -0.22
N ASP A 58 26.01 4.06 -0.51
CA ASP A 58 25.23 4.93 -1.40
C ASP A 58 25.04 6.35 -0.82
N ALA A 59 24.78 6.47 0.49
CA ALA A 59 24.48 7.72 1.17
C ALA A 59 25.56 8.78 0.98
N GLN A 60 26.81 8.37 0.73
CA GLN A 60 27.94 9.25 0.44
C GLN A 60 27.83 10.00 -0.89
N TYR A 61 27.02 9.48 -1.82
CA TYR A 61 26.90 9.95 -3.19
C TYR A 61 25.50 10.43 -3.56
N ILE A 62 24.51 10.27 -2.68
CA ILE A 62 23.14 10.65 -2.95
C ILE A 62 22.93 12.16 -2.75
N ASP A 63 22.24 12.76 -3.72
CA ASP A 63 21.67 14.10 -3.66
C ASP A 63 20.20 14.09 -4.14
N PRO A 64 19.46 15.21 -4.00
CA PRO A 64 18.06 15.27 -4.44
C PRO A 64 17.84 14.96 -5.93
N ALA A 65 18.84 15.14 -6.79
CA ALA A 65 18.71 14.90 -8.24
C ALA A 65 18.95 13.44 -8.62
N SER A 66 19.70 12.70 -7.81
CA SER A 66 20.12 11.32 -8.05
C SER A 66 19.41 10.29 -7.18
N ALA A 67 18.72 10.70 -6.11
CA ALA A 67 18.16 9.81 -5.09
C ALA A 67 17.28 8.68 -5.62
N GLU A 68 16.46 8.92 -6.66
CA GLU A 68 15.63 7.87 -7.26
C GLU A 68 16.45 6.83 -8.04
N GLY A 69 17.65 7.20 -8.52
CA GLY A 69 18.56 6.30 -9.22
C GLY A 69 19.25 5.26 -8.32
N TYR A 70 19.14 5.42 -7.00
CA TYR A 70 19.64 4.45 -6.01
C TYR A 70 18.54 3.51 -5.48
N ALA A 71 17.34 3.55 -6.06
CA ALA A 71 16.32 2.56 -5.78
C ALA A 71 16.76 1.18 -6.33
N LEU A 72 16.48 0.12 -5.58
CA LEU A 72 16.76 -1.24 -5.99
C LEU A 72 15.66 -1.77 -6.92
N SER A 73 15.93 -2.89 -7.58
CA SER A 73 14.96 -3.59 -8.42
C SER A 73 13.69 -3.98 -7.63
N VAL A 74 12.58 -4.17 -8.36
CA VAL A 74 11.26 -4.41 -7.77
C VAL A 74 11.23 -5.71 -6.97
N GLU A 75 12.07 -6.67 -7.33
CA GLU A 75 12.19 -7.99 -6.73
C GLU A 75 12.51 -7.92 -5.23
N HIS A 76 13.26 -6.91 -4.79
CA HIS A 76 13.50 -6.65 -3.36
C HIS A 76 12.19 -6.36 -2.61
N ALA A 77 11.32 -5.52 -3.20
CA ALA A 77 10.03 -5.17 -2.63
C ALA A 77 9.03 -6.35 -2.69
N VAL A 78 9.12 -7.19 -3.73
CA VAL A 78 8.33 -8.43 -3.84
C VAL A 78 8.70 -9.41 -2.72
N LEU A 79 10.00 -9.64 -2.47
CA LEU A 79 10.44 -10.51 -1.37
C LEU A 79 9.96 -9.99 -0.01
N ALA A 80 10.16 -8.70 0.25
CA ALA A 80 9.71 -8.08 1.51
C ALA A 80 8.20 -8.20 1.70
N THR A 81 7.41 -8.02 0.64
CA THR A 81 5.95 -8.17 0.67
C THR A 81 5.55 -9.61 0.96
N TRP A 82 6.22 -10.58 0.34
CA TRP A 82 5.92 -12.00 0.56
C TRP A 82 6.25 -12.44 2.00
N ILE A 83 7.32 -11.92 2.60
CA ILE A 83 7.64 -12.12 4.04
C ILE A 83 6.53 -11.51 4.91
N LEU A 84 6.18 -10.24 4.67
CA LEU A 84 5.13 -9.54 5.41
C LEU A 84 3.77 -10.23 5.32
N ALA A 85 3.43 -10.79 4.15
CA ALA A 85 2.18 -11.53 3.95
C ALA A 85 2.04 -12.73 4.90
N GLY A 86 3.15 -13.34 5.35
CA GLY A 86 3.16 -14.38 6.38
C GLY A 86 2.57 -13.93 7.71
N LEU A 87 2.60 -12.63 8.00
CA LEU A 87 2.08 -12.03 9.24
C LEU A 87 0.63 -11.58 9.14
N ARG A 88 -0.07 -11.86 8.04
CA ARG A 88 -1.42 -11.32 7.79
C ARG A 88 -2.48 -11.68 8.85
N ASN A 89 -2.22 -12.72 9.63
CA ASN A 89 -3.09 -13.20 10.70
C ASN A 89 -2.68 -12.69 12.09
N GLU A 90 -1.58 -11.94 12.21
CA GLU A 90 -1.02 -11.43 13.47
C GLU A 90 -1.61 -10.08 13.92
N GLY A 91 -2.67 -9.61 13.26
CA GLY A 91 -3.34 -8.35 13.55
C GLY A 91 -3.12 -7.31 12.46
N ASP A 92 -2.94 -6.05 12.84
CA ASP A 92 -2.74 -4.93 11.93
C ASP A 92 -1.27 -4.53 11.77
N SER A 93 -0.95 -3.95 10.61
CA SER A 93 0.41 -3.54 10.25
C SER A 93 0.71 -2.05 10.49
N TYR A 94 -0.18 -1.31 11.18
CA TYR A 94 -0.08 0.15 11.23
C TYR A 94 1.08 0.63 12.10
N GLN A 95 1.31 -0.02 13.24
CA GLN A 95 2.42 0.32 14.11
C GLN A 95 3.77 0.05 13.41
N LEU A 96 3.94 -1.15 12.84
CA LEU A 96 5.12 -1.48 12.03
C LEU A 96 5.34 -0.49 10.88
N SER A 97 4.27 -0.11 10.17
CA SER A 97 4.38 0.89 9.10
C SER A 97 4.80 2.26 9.61
N ALA A 98 4.36 2.67 10.81
CA ALA A 98 4.76 3.93 11.40
C ALA A 98 6.24 3.88 11.82
N ASP A 99 6.63 2.81 12.52
CA ASP A 99 7.99 2.59 13.01
C ASP A 99 8.99 2.52 11.84
N LEU A 100 8.64 1.83 10.74
CA LEU A 100 9.47 1.78 9.55
C LEU A 100 9.71 3.17 8.94
N ARG A 101 8.65 3.96 8.78
CA ARG A 101 8.79 5.32 8.22
C ARG A 101 9.62 6.21 9.13
N ASP A 102 9.41 6.13 10.43
CA ASP A 102 10.13 6.92 11.41
C ASP A 102 11.62 6.53 11.44
N ALA A 103 11.93 5.24 11.38
CA ALA A 103 13.29 4.72 11.29
C ALA A 103 14.00 5.18 10.02
N VAL A 104 13.36 5.03 8.86
CA VAL A 104 13.88 5.49 7.57
C VAL A 104 14.12 7.00 7.58
N MET A 105 13.15 7.80 8.04
CA MET A 105 13.30 9.26 8.09
C MET A 105 14.40 9.70 9.07
N LYS A 106 14.51 9.04 10.23
CA LYS A 106 15.55 9.32 11.21
C LYS A 106 16.93 9.01 10.64
N ARG A 107 17.08 7.88 9.95
CA ARG A 107 18.36 7.49 9.32
C ARG A 107 18.72 8.43 8.17
N LEU A 108 17.75 8.73 7.31
CA LEU A 108 17.92 9.66 6.20
C LEU A 108 18.44 11.04 6.67
N ALA A 109 17.88 11.55 7.77
CA ALA A 109 18.29 12.84 8.34
C ALA A 109 19.74 12.83 8.89
N VAL A 110 20.25 11.68 9.31
CA VAL A 110 21.61 11.53 9.84
C VAL A 110 22.61 11.30 8.71
N ASP A 111 22.32 10.36 7.81
CA ASP A 111 23.30 9.85 6.85
C ASP A 111 23.30 10.66 5.54
N ALA A 112 22.16 11.24 5.16
CA ALA A 112 21.99 12.02 3.93
C ALA A 112 21.24 13.34 4.21
N PRO A 113 21.80 14.26 5.02
CA PRO A 113 21.12 15.49 5.44
C PRO A 113 20.75 16.41 4.26
N SER A 114 21.42 16.27 3.11
CA SER A 114 21.07 16.95 1.85
C SER A 114 19.64 16.64 1.37
N LEU A 115 19.06 15.52 1.81
CA LEU A 115 17.71 15.07 1.49
C LEU A 115 16.65 15.48 2.53
N ALA A 116 17.03 16.12 3.65
CA ALA A 116 16.09 16.40 4.74
C ALA A 116 14.88 17.29 4.32
N GLY A 117 15.00 18.04 3.21
CA GLY A 117 13.92 18.83 2.60
C GLY A 117 13.29 18.23 1.34
N HIS A 118 13.80 17.11 0.85
CA HIS A 118 13.32 16.42 -0.34
C HIS A 118 13.17 14.95 -0.02
N LYS A 119 11.94 14.46 0.15
CA LYS A 119 11.66 13.05 0.42
C LYS A 119 11.54 12.29 -0.90
N PRO A 120 12.55 11.51 -1.33
CA PRO A 120 12.44 10.70 -2.53
C PRO A 120 11.37 9.63 -2.34
N ARG A 121 10.70 9.23 -3.41
CA ARG A 121 9.67 8.17 -3.38
C ARG A 121 10.27 6.83 -2.96
N SER A 122 11.50 6.55 -3.38
CA SER A 122 12.27 5.38 -2.96
C SER A 122 12.51 5.30 -1.44
N MET A 123 12.31 6.40 -0.70
CA MET A 123 12.44 6.51 0.76
C MET A 123 11.09 6.72 1.47
N ALA A 124 9.98 6.48 0.78
CA ALA A 124 8.62 6.69 1.29
C ALA A 124 7.85 5.38 1.47
N PRO A 125 8.36 4.42 2.27
CA PRO A 125 7.69 3.13 2.42
C PRO A 125 6.36 3.28 3.17
N ILE A 126 5.48 2.33 2.90
CA ILE A 126 4.26 2.14 3.67
C ILE A 126 3.89 0.67 3.68
N ILE A 127 3.38 0.19 4.81
CA ILE A 127 2.82 -1.15 4.92
C ILE A 127 1.33 -1.01 5.19
N ARG A 128 0.52 -1.55 4.28
CA ARG A 128 -0.95 -1.60 4.39
C ARG A 128 -1.39 -3.04 4.26
N GLY A 129 -2.26 -3.52 5.14
CA GLY A 129 -2.78 -4.89 5.06
C GLY A 129 -1.69 -5.96 4.88
N TRP A 130 -0.52 -5.77 5.50
CA TRP A 130 0.66 -6.65 5.36
C TRP A 130 1.27 -6.72 3.96
N THR A 131 1.05 -5.69 3.15
CA THR A 131 1.68 -5.49 1.84
C THR A 131 2.58 -4.26 1.88
N LEU A 132 3.85 -4.42 1.48
CA LEU A 132 4.78 -3.30 1.32
C LEU A 132 4.42 -2.52 0.04
N GLY A 133 4.49 -1.21 0.13
CA GLY A 133 4.38 -0.30 -1.00
C GLY A 133 5.19 0.96 -0.76
N LEU A 134 5.09 1.87 -1.72
CA LEU A 134 5.56 3.24 -1.58
C LEU A 134 4.41 4.22 -1.70
N VAL A 135 4.52 5.35 -1.01
CA VAL A 135 3.60 6.47 -1.16
C VAL A 135 4.05 7.29 -2.37
N ALA A 136 3.20 7.36 -3.38
CA ALA A 136 3.46 8.13 -4.58
C ALA A 136 2.89 9.55 -4.43
N GLY A 137 3.68 10.56 -4.81
CA GLY A 137 3.24 11.96 -4.75
C GLY A 137 3.49 12.62 -3.38
N THR A 138 3.05 13.88 -3.27
CA THR A 138 3.34 14.73 -2.09
C THR A 138 2.08 15.17 -1.36
N PHE A 139 0.92 14.69 -1.79
CA PHE A 139 -0.38 15.20 -1.36
C PHE A 139 -0.79 14.70 0.03
N ASP A 140 -0.63 13.40 0.27
CA ASP A 140 -0.90 12.75 1.54
C ASP A 140 0.27 11.80 1.88
N PRO A 141 0.72 11.74 3.15
CA PRO A 141 1.85 10.90 3.54
C PRO A 141 1.53 9.39 3.58
N SER A 142 0.31 9.00 3.18
CA SER A 142 -0.18 7.64 3.29
C SER A 142 -0.88 7.09 2.04
N VAL A 143 -1.17 7.93 1.05
CA VAL A 143 -1.80 7.57 -0.23
C VAL A 143 -1.45 8.60 -1.33
N PRO A 144 -1.58 8.23 -2.61
CA PRO A 144 -1.86 6.90 -3.12
C PRO A 144 -0.66 5.96 -2.93
N VAL A 145 -0.97 4.67 -2.72
CA VAL A 145 0.05 3.64 -2.50
C VAL A 145 0.27 2.88 -3.79
N VAL A 146 1.53 2.74 -4.19
CA VAL A 146 1.95 1.79 -5.22
C VAL A 146 2.44 0.54 -4.48
N PRO A 147 1.67 -0.56 -4.44
CA PRO A 147 2.10 -1.77 -3.76
C PRO A 147 3.23 -2.45 -4.55
N ALA A 148 4.08 -3.21 -3.86
CA ALA A 148 5.16 -3.95 -4.51
C ALA A 148 4.66 -5.08 -5.41
N VAL A 149 3.51 -5.64 -5.06
CA VAL A 149 2.79 -6.64 -5.84
C VAL A 149 1.37 -6.13 -6.01
N PHE A 150 0.83 -6.23 -7.21
CA PHE A 150 -0.58 -5.96 -7.48
C PHE A 150 -1.39 -7.27 -7.44
N PRO A 151 -2.72 -7.22 -7.20
CA PRO A 151 -3.57 -8.41 -7.25
C PRO A 151 -3.43 -9.18 -8.57
N GLN A 152 -3.58 -10.50 -8.55
CA GLN A 152 -3.43 -11.35 -9.73
C GLN A 152 -4.44 -11.03 -10.85
N ASP A 153 -5.64 -10.56 -10.48
CA ASP A 153 -6.64 -10.12 -11.45
C ASP A 153 -6.19 -8.85 -12.20
N GLU A 154 -5.95 -8.99 -13.50
CA GLU A 154 -5.48 -7.90 -14.37
C GLU A 154 -6.47 -6.72 -14.46
N HIS A 155 -7.77 -6.97 -14.33
CA HIS A 155 -8.80 -5.93 -14.35
C HIS A 155 -8.78 -5.13 -13.05
N ILE A 156 -8.61 -5.80 -11.90
CA ILE A 156 -8.43 -5.13 -10.60
C ILE A 156 -7.14 -4.31 -10.63
N THR A 157 -6.04 -4.89 -11.11
CA THR A 157 -4.76 -4.21 -11.25
C THR A 157 -4.86 -2.95 -12.12
N GLY A 158 -5.46 -3.07 -13.32
CA GLY A 158 -5.65 -1.94 -14.22
C GLY A 158 -6.51 -0.83 -13.61
N ALA A 159 -7.61 -1.20 -12.96
CA ALA A 159 -8.50 -0.24 -12.30
C ALA A 159 -7.83 0.45 -11.11
N TYR A 160 -7.02 -0.27 -10.32
CA TYR A 160 -6.32 0.31 -9.17
C TYR A 160 -5.16 1.22 -9.60
N LYS A 161 -4.38 0.83 -10.61
CA LYS A 161 -3.37 1.73 -11.22
C LYS A 161 -4.01 3.02 -11.72
N GLY A 162 -5.16 2.91 -12.40
CA GLY A 162 -5.93 4.09 -12.83
C GLY A 162 -6.47 4.93 -11.66
N LEU A 163 -6.75 4.34 -10.49
CA LEU A 163 -7.08 5.09 -9.28
C LEU A 163 -5.87 5.85 -8.73
N ILE A 164 -4.69 5.23 -8.68
CA ILE A 164 -3.44 5.88 -8.26
C ILE A 164 -3.14 7.10 -9.14
N GLU A 165 -3.16 6.93 -10.46
CA GLU A 165 -2.92 8.02 -11.42
C GLU A 165 -3.93 9.16 -11.24
N HIS A 166 -5.20 8.82 -10.97
CA HIS A 166 -6.22 9.82 -10.68
C HIS A 166 -5.87 10.62 -9.42
N VAL A 167 -5.53 9.96 -8.31
CA VAL A 167 -5.19 10.65 -7.06
C VAL A 167 -3.91 11.48 -7.21
N LEU A 168 -2.92 11.01 -7.95
CA LEU A 168 -1.73 11.80 -8.28
C LEU A 168 -2.11 13.08 -9.04
N HIS A 169 -2.95 12.96 -10.07
CA HIS A 169 -3.42 14.10 -10.85
C HIS A 169 -4.26 15.08 -10.01
N LEU A 170 -5.02 14.59 -9.03
CA LEU A 170 -5.77 15.43 -8.09
C LEU A 170 -4.87 16.36 -7.28
N GLY A 171 -3.70 15.87 -6.86
CA GLY A 171 -2.68 16.68 -6.20
C GLY A 171 -2.17 17.84 -7.06
N ASP A 172 -2.13 17.67 -8.38
CA ASP A 172 -1.66 18.69 -9.33
C ASP A 172 -2.71 19.77 -9.62
N LEU A 173 -4.00 19.45 -9.52
CA LEU A 173 -5.10 20.35 -9.92
C LEU A 173 -5.37 21.46 -8.90
N GLY A 174 -4.98 21.27 -7.64
CA GLY A 174 -5.33 22.16 -6.53
C GLY A 174 -6.82 22.16 -6.21
N GLU A 175 -7.19 22.33 -4.94
CA GLU A 175 -8.60 22.32 -4.52
C GLU A 175 -9.27 23.68 -4.73
N THR A 176 -10.58 23.78 -5.00
CA THR A 176 -11.65 22.77 -5.04
C THR A 176 -11.87 22.20 -6.46
N TRP A 177 -11.94 20.89 -6.62
CA TRP A 177 -12.03 20.25 -7.94
C TRP A 177 -13.44 20.33 -8.56
N PRO A 178 -13.54 20.16 -9.90
CA PRO A 178 -14.83 19.92 -10.57
C PRO A 178 -15.48 18.62 -10.08
N GLU A 179 -16.81 18.62 -9.96
CA GLU A 179 -17.60 17.46 -9.50
C GLU A 179 -17.28 16.19 -10.29
N LEU A 180 -17.12 16.29 -11.61
CA LEU A 180 -16.86 15.15 -12.50
C LEU A 180 -15.65 14.33 -12.04
N VAL A 181 -14.64 15.02 -11.51
CA VAL A 181 -13.40 14.41 -11.02
C VAL A 181 -13.68 13.59 -9.76
N GLY A 182 -14.41 14.16 -8.80
CA GLY A 182 -14.84 13.46 -7.59
C GLY A 182 -15.77 12.27 -7.86
N THR A 183 -16.73 12.43 -8.78
CA THR A 183 -17.66 11.36 -9.15
C THR A 183 -16.98 10.21 -9.87
N ALA A 184 -15.99 10.49 -10.73
CA ALA A 184 -15.19 9.46 -11.36
C ALA A 184 -14.45 8.58 -10.33
N LEU A 185 -14.02 9.15 -9.20
CA LEU A 185 -13.42 8.38 -8.11
C LEU A 185 -14.42 7.40 -7.49
N TYR A 186 -15.64 7.85 -7.20
CA TYR A 186 -16.70 6.99 -6.64
C TYR A 186 -17.09 5.84 -7.58
N VAL A 187 -17.09 6.08 -8.89
CA VAL A 187 -17.34 5.03 -9.88
C VAL A 187 -16.23 3.98 -9.86
N ARG A 188 -14.96 4.42 -9.87
CA ARG A 188 -13.80 3.51 -9.87
C ARG A 188 -13.69 2.71 -8.58
N THR A 189 -13.86 3.36 -7.42
CA THR A 189 -13.80 2.68 -6.12
C THR A 189 -14.93 1.70 -5.92
N GLY A 190 -16.12 1.99 -6.48
CA GLY A 190 -17.23 1.03 -6.52
C GLY A 190 -16.92 -0.20 -7.38
N GLY A 191 -16.42 0.02 -8.61
CA GLY A 191 -16.03 -1.08 -9.49
C GLY A 191 -14.95 -1.98 -8.88
N LEU A 192 -13.94 -1.38 -8.23
CA LEU A 192 -12.90 -2.13 -7.50
C LEU A 192 -13.49 -2.97 -6.36
N ALA A 193 -14.41 -2.41 -5.57
CA ALA A 193 -15.06 -3.16 -4.50
C ALA A 193 -15.87 -4.35 -5.04
N GLU A 194 -16.65 -4.14 -6.09
CA GLU A 194 -17.43 -5.20 -6.74
C GLU A 194 -16.56 -6.28 -7.38
N ALA A 195 -15.40 -5.91 -7.94
CA ALA A 195 -14.46 -6.86 -8.51
C ALA A 195 -13.78 -7.70 -7.42
N LEU A 196 -13.38 -7.11 -6.30
CA LEU A 196 -12.75 -7.81 -5.18
C LEU A 196 -13.71 -8.81 -4.51
N ARG A 197 -14.96 -8.40 -4.26
CA ARG A 197 -15.97 -9.24 -3.60
C ARG A 197 -17.29 -9.21 -4.37
N PRO A 198 -17.38 -9.90 -5.51
CA PRO A 198 -18.60 -9.91 -6.30
C PRO A 198 -19.75 -10.56 -5.53
N ALA A 199 -20.95 -10.03 -5.69
CA ALA A 199 -22.13 -10.60 -5.05
C ALA A 199 -22.46 -11.99 -5.65
N PRO A 200 -22.74 -13.00 -4.81
CA PRO A 200 -23.00 -14.36 -5.30
C PRO A 200 -24.33 -14.44 -6.08
N PRO A 201 -24.40 -15.22 -7.17
CA PRO A 201 -25.66 -15.54 -7.83
C PRO A 201 -26.42 -16.66 -7.08
N PRO A 202 -27.77 -16.70 -7.11
CA PRO A 202 -28.73 -15.70 -7.60
C PRO A 202 -29.12 -14.68 -6.50
N PRO A 203 -29.83 -13.57 -6.83
CA PRO A 203 -30.28 -12.56 -5.85
C PRO A 203 -30.99 -13.23 -4.66
N PRO A 204 -30.67 -12.84 -3.41
CA PRO A 204 -31.18 -11.57 -2.89
C PRO A 204 -30.10 -10.54 -2.51
N ASN A 205 -28.82 -10.91 -2.52
CA ASN A 205 -27.71 -10.01 -2.20
C ASN A 205 -27.46 -9.08 -3.39
N ARG A 206 -27.93 -7.83 -3.30
CA ARG A 206 -27.80 -6.84 -4.39
C ARG A 206 -26.46 -6.11 -4.32
N GLY A 207 -25.64 -6.32 -5.36
CA GLY A 207 -24.62 -5.37 -5.87
C GLY A 207 -23.60 -4.86 -4.85
N LEU A 208 -23.07 -3.67 -5.16
CA LEU A 208 -22.04 -2.92 -4.43
C LEU A 208 -22.15 -2.89 -2.89
N SER A 209 -23.35 -2.89 -2.30
CA SER A 209 -23.51 -2.92 -0.84
C SER A 209 -22.98 -4.21 -0.23
N TYR A 210 -23.19 -5.36 -0.89
CA TYR A 210 -22.64 -6.64 -0.44
C TYR A 210 -21.12 -6.60 -0.43
N SER A 211 -20.53 -6.13 -1.55
CA SER A 211 -19.08 -6.06 -1.73
C SER A 211 -18.42 -5.17 -0.68
N ILE A 212 -18.94 -3.96 -0.49
CA ILE A 212 -18.42 -3.01 0.50
C ILE A 212 -18.56 -3.55 1.93
N ASN A 213 -19.72 -4.10 2.30
CA ASN A 213 -19.92 -4.63 3.65
C ASN A 213 -18.99 -5.81 3.94
N THR A 214 -18.77 -6.67 2.95
CA THR A 214 -17.86 -7.82 3.06
C THR A 214 -16.42 -7.35 3.24
N LEU A 215 -15.95 -6.44 2.40
CA LEU A 215 -14.60 -5.87 2.48
C LEU A 215 -14.35 -5.12 3.80
N VAL A 216 -15.31 -4.31 4.25
CA VAL A 216 -15.23 -3.64 5.55
C VAL A 216 -15.14 -4.69 6.66
N ALA A 217 -15.99 -5.72 6.66
CA ALA A 217 -15.97 -6.76 7.68
C ALA A 217 -14.64 -7.53 7.71
N GLU A 218 -14.10 -7.91 6.56
CA GLU A 218 -12.79 -8.57 6.41
C GLU A 218 -11.66 -7.69 6.94
N SER A 219 -11.77 -6.37 6.75
CA SER A 219 -10.72 -5.46 7.20
C SER A 219 -10.54 -5.38 8.71
N ARG A 220 -11.58 -5.70 9.49
CA ARG A 220 -11.66 -5.47 10.94
C ARG A 220 -10.48 -6.01 11.73
N ARG A 221 -9.89 -7.14 11.32
CA ARG A 221 -8.76 -7.77 12.04
C ARG A 221 -7.40 -7.16 11.69
N GLN A 222 -7.33 -6.41 10.60
CA GLN A 222 -6.09 -5.89 10.02
C GLN A 222 -6.04 -4.36 9.99
N VAL A 223 -6.98 -3.71 10.69
CA VAL A 223 -6.96 -2.27 10.92
C VAL A 223 -7.20 -1.96 12.40
N PRO A 224 -6.52 -0.94 12.97
CA PRO A 224 -6.81 -0.47 14.32
C PRO A 224 -8.27 -0.05 14.48
N MET A 225 -8.85 -0.29 15.66
CA MET A 225 -10.29 -0.08 15.90
C MET A 225 -10.78 1.36 15.61
N HIS A 226 -9.95 2.36 15.85
CA HIS A 226 -10.28 3.75 15.58
C HIS A 226 -10.36 4.05 14.07
N ILE A 227 -9.51 3.39 13.26
CA ILE A 227 -9.52 3.49 11.80
C ILE A 227 -10.69 2.69 11.24
N PHE A 228 -10.90 1.47 11.76
CA PHE A 228 -12.05 0.64 11.42
C PHE A 228 -13.37 1.40 11.61
N SER A 229 -13.51 2.14 12.72
CA SER A 229 -14.70 2.93 13.01
C SER A 229 -14.91 4.06 11.99
N ARG A 230 -13.83 4.75 11.58
CA ARG A 230 -13.87 5.78 10.52
C ARG A 230 -14.24 5.19 9.16
N LEU A 231 -13.61 4.08 8.78
CA LEU A 231 -13.89 3.37 7.52
C LEU A 231 -15.34 2.88 7.47
N SER A 232 -15.80 2.20 8.52
CA SER A 232 -17.18 1.71 8.65
C SER A 232 -18.18 2.86 8.52
N SER A 233 -17.93 3.99 9.19
CA SER A 233 -18.80 5.17 9.12
C SER A 233 -18.82 5.78 7.73
N ASN A 234 -17.67 5.87 7.05
CA ASN A 234 -17.59 6.36 5.68
C ASN A 234 -18.41 5.46 4.73
N PHE A 235 -18.17 4.15 4.78
CA PHE A 235 -18.76 3.18 3.85
C PHE A 235 -20.25 2.91 4.10
N ALA A 236 -20.74 3.08 5.33
CA ALA A 236 -22.16 2.90 5.66
C ALA A 236 -23.10 3.76 4.80
N ARG A 237 -22.68 4.98 4.45
CA ARG A 237 -23.45 5.92 3.60
C ARG A 237 -22.91 6.03 2.19
N TRP A 238 -21.77 5.41 1.91
CA TRP A 238 -21.03 5.61 0.67
C TRP A 238 -21.80 5.11 -0.56
N VAL A 239 -22.44 3.93 -0.48
CA VAL A 239 -23.23 3.38 -1.60
C VAL A 239 -24.42 4.27 -1.95
N GLY A 240 -25.11 4.82 -0.94
CA GLY A 240 -26.20 5.78 -1.14
C GLY A 240 -25.72 7.03 -1.86
N ARG A 241 -24.63 7.65 -1.36
CA ARG A 241 -23.99 8.82 -1.98
C ARG A 241 -23.57 8.56 -3.42
N ARG A 242 -22.91 7.43 -3.67
CA ARG A 242 -22.51 7.00 -5.01
C ARG A 242 -23.71 6.92 -5.94
N ASN A 243 -24.79 6.27 -5.51
CA ASN A 243 -25.98 6.09 -6.33
C ASN A 243 -26.68 7.41 -6.67
N VAL A 244 -26.70 8.37 -5.73
CA VAL A 244 -27.22 9.72 -5.99
C VAL A 244 -26.39 10.41 -7.09
N LEU A 245 -25.06 10.32 -7.02
CA LEU A 245 -24.15 10.88 -8.03
C LEU A 245 -24.31 10.23 -9.41
N THR A 246 -24.46 8.90 -9.46
CA THR A 246 -24.49 8.19 -10.76
C THR A 246 -25.87 8.09 -11.40
N HIS A 247 -26.95 8.15 -10.60
CA HIS A 247 -28.31 8.01 -11.12
C HIS A 247 -29.13 9.30 -11.08
N VAL A 248 -28.57 10.39 -10.53
CA VAL A 248 -29.21 11.71 -10.46
C VAL A 248 -30.63 11.61 -9.85
N LYS A 249 -30.78 10.76 -8.84
CA LYS A 249 -32.03 10.53 -8.11
C LYS A 249 -31.80 10.85 -6.63
N PRO A 250 -32.69 11.63 -5.98
CA PRO A 250 -32.58 11.87 -4.55
C PRO A 250 -32.60 10.56 -3.75
N ALA A 251 -31.83 10.52 -2.66
CA ALA A 251 -31.90 9.43 -1.69
C ALA A 251 -33.19 9.50 -0.86
N GLU A 252 -33.51 8.42 -0.15
CA GLU A 252 -34.71 8.34 0.72
C GLU A 252 -34.70 9.37 1.85
N ASP A 253 -33.52 9.83 2.27
CA ASP A 253 -33.34 10.88 3.28
C ASP A 253 -33.40 12.31 2.70
N GLY A 254 -33.67 12.45 1.40
CA GLY A 254 -33.76 13.74 0.70
C GLY A 254 -32.44 14.27 0.14
N THR A 255 -31.31 13.57 0.32
CA THR A 255 -30.02 13.98 -0.24
C THR A 255 -30.08 14.10 -1.77
N THR A 256 -29.69 15.25 -2.32
CA THR A 256 -29.73 15.51 -3.76
C THR A 256 -28.38 15.28 -4.45
N PHE A 257 -28.37 15.32 -5.79
CA PHE A 257 -27.15 15.31 -6.58
C PHE A 257 -26.21 16.46 -6.20
N ALA A 258 -26.74 17.68 -6.07
CA ALA A 258 -25.94 18.85 -5.71
C ALA A 258 -25.28 18.70 -4.32
N ASP A 259 -26.00 18.12 -3.35
CA ASP A 259 -25.47 17.85 -2.01
C ASP A 259 -24.34 16.82 -2.08
N SER A 260 -24.54 15.72 -2.82
CA SER A 260 -23.52 14.67 -2.96
C SER A 260 -22.30 15.16 -3.74
N ALA A 261 -22.52 15.97 -4.79
CA ALA A 261 -21.47 16.58 -5.59
C ALA A 261 -20.59 17.51 -4.77
N ALA A 262 -21.16 18.23 -3.80
CA ALA A 262 -20.40 19.09 -2.90
C ALA A 262 -19.48 18.33 -1.93
N LEU A 263 -19.73 17.03 -1.73
CA LEU A 263 -18.99 16.13 -0.83
C LEU A 263 -17.90 15.31 -1.54
N VAL A 264 -17.51 15.68 -2.76
CA VAL A 264 -16.45 14.99 -3.51
C VAL A 264 -15.48 15.96 -4.21
N ARG A 265 -15.35 17.18 -3.67
CA ARG A 265 -14.61 18.26 -4.33
C ARG A 265 -13.27 18.60 -3.65
N THR A 266 -13.04 18.05 -2.47
CA THR A 266 -11.79 18.21 -1.71
C THR A 266 -11.28 16.85 -1.24
N TRP A 267 -9.99 16.79 -0.93
CA TRP A 267 -9.33 15.60 -0.44
C TRP A 267 -9.94 15.05 0.84
N ASP A 268 -10.14 15.90 1.84
CA ASP A 268 -10.71 15.51 3.14
C ASP A 268 -12.04 14.74 3.00
N GLN A 269 -12.78 15.00 1.91
CA GLN A 269 -14.05 14.36 1.65
C GLN A 269 -13.91 12.96 1.00
N ILE A 270 -12.81 12.69 0.30
CA ILE A 270 -12.55 11.44 -0.44
C ILE A 270 -11.44 10.58 0.17
N GLU A 271 -10.58 11.13 1.02
CA GLU A 271 -9.39 10.52 1.64
C GLU A 271 -9.73 9.15 2.23
N LEU A 272 -10.78 9.07 3.06
CA LEU A 272 -11.19 7.81 3.69
C LEU A 272 -11.66 6.75 2.69
N THR A 273 -12.22 7.16 1.55
CA THR A 273 -12.62 6.23 0.50
C THR A 273 -11.39 5.66 -0.21
N VAL A 274 -10.42 6.51 -0.56
CA VAL A 274 -9.15 6.08 -1.18
C VAL A 274 -8.35 5.20 -0.23
N THR A 275 -8.28 5.58 1.05
CA THR A 275 -7.63 4.81 2.12
C THR A 275 -8.28 3.43 2.27
N GLY A 276 -9.62 3.38 2.30
CA GLY A 276 -10.36 2.12 2.42
C GLY A 276 -10.13 1.18 1.25
N ILE A 277 -10.21 1.67 0.02
CA ILE A 277 -9.95 0.84 -1.18
C ILE A 277 -8.49 0.40 -1.23
N THR A 278 -7.54 1.28 -0.90
CA THR A 278 -6.12 0.92 -0.80
C THR A 278 -5.89 -0.18 0.21
N GLN A 279 -6.52 -0.09 1.39
CA GLN A 279 -6.50 -1.16 2.38
C GLN A 279 -7.03 -2.46 1.76
N PHE A 280 -8.22 -2.47 1.17
CA PHE A 280 -8.81 -3.69 0.60
C PHE A 280 -7.92 -4.34 -0.48
N ILE A 281 -7.32 -3.53 -1.35
CA ILE A 281 -6.39 -4.03 -2.38
C ILE A 281 -5.16 -4.66 -1.75
N CYS A 282 -4.53 -3.98 -0.79
CA CYS A 282 -3.35 -4.50 -0.13
C CYS A 282 -3.64 -5.77 0.70
N GLN A 283 -4.87 -5.92 1.20
CA GLN A 283 -5.33 -7.14 1.87
C GLN A 283 -5.52 -8.31 0.91
N GLU A 284 -6.02 -8.03 -0.29
CA GLU A 284 -6.12 -9.03 -1.35
C GLU A 284 -4.73 -9.52 -1.75
N VAL A 285 -3.78 -8.60 -1.94
CA VAL A 285 -2.38 -8.93 -2.25
C VAL A 285 -1.78 -9.82 -1.16
N SER A 286 -1.92 -9.46 0.12
CA SER A 286 -1.35 -10.29 1.20
C SER A 286 -2.06 -11.64 1.34
N LEU A 287 -3.35 -11.74 1.02
CA LEU A 287 -4.06 -13.02 0.94
C LEU A 287 -3.50 -13.90 -0.17
N GLU A 288 -3.38 -13.38 -1.40
CA GLU A 288 -2.85 -14.14 -2.55
C GLU A 288 -1.41 -14.61 -2.30
N LEU A 289 -0.59 -13.78 -1.66
CA LEU A 289 0.81 -14.10 -1.36
C LEU A 289 0.98 -15.02 -0.16
N PHE A 290 0.05 -15.03 0.78
CA PHE A 290 0.09 -15.97 1.90
C PHE A 290 0.07 -17.42 1.42
N ASP A 291 -0.76 -17.72 0.42
CA ASP A 291 -0.94 -19.06 -0.11
C ASP A 291 0.04 -19.44 -1.24
N ALA A 292 0.86 -18.51 -1.73
CA ALA A 292 1.71 -18.75 -2.89
C ALA A 292 3.04 -17.97 -2.88
N ILE A 293 4.10 -18.63 -3.33
CA ILE A 293 5.39 -17.98 -3.64
C ILE A 293 5.32 -17.38 -5.06
N PRO A 294 5.50 -16.06 -5.22
CA PRO A 294 5.60 -15.39 -6.52
C PRO A 294 6.61 -16.05 -7.44
N GLY A 295 6.34 -16.04 -8.74
CA GLY A 295 7.26 -16.59 -9.75
C GLY A 295 8.69 -16.03 -9.65
N ALA A 296 8.82 -14.74 -9.33
CA ALA A 296 10.09 -14.06 -9.15
C ALA A 296 10.95 -14.61 -7.99
N LEU A 297 10.36 -15.34 -7.04
CA LEU A 297 11.03 -15.84 -5.84
C LEU A 297 11.30 -17.36 -5.86
N ARG A 298 11.01 -18.08 -6.96
CA ARG A 298 11.03 -19.55 -6.98
C ARG A 298 12.43 -20.20 -7.06
N THR A 299 13.50 -19.42 -7.16
CA THR A 299 14.88 -19.93 -7.32
C THR A 299 15.84 -19.10 -6.47
N ASP A 300 15.91 -19.41 -5.16
CA ASP A 300 16.70 -18.68 -4.14
C ASP A 300 16.83 -17.18 -4.44
N PRO A 301 15.83 -16.38 -4.07
CA PRO A 301 15.84 -14.99 -4.45
C PRO A 301 17.02 -14.21 -3.88
N TRP A 302 17.56 -14.64 -2.74
CA TRP A 302 18.61 -13.89 -2.07
C TRP A 302 19.92 -13.92 -2.85
N ASP A 303 20.25 -15.04 -3.49
CA ASP A 303 21.48 -15.22 -4.25
C ASP A 303 21.67 -14.20 -5.38
N TYR A 304 20.58 -13.78 -6.03
CA TYR A 304 20.65 -12.74 -7.07
C TYR A 304 20.46 -11.33 -6.49
N LEU A 305 19.53 -11.15 -5.55
CA LEU A 305 19.27 -9.85 -4.91
C LEU A 305 20.52 -9.32 -4.19
N LYS A 306 21.28 -10.22 -3.55
CA LYS A 306 22.52 -9.88 -2.86
C LYS A 306 23.56 -9.24 -3.80
N ARG A 307 23.56 -9.59 -5.09
CA ARG A 307 24.51 -9.02 -6.07
C ARG A 307 24.25 -7.54 -6.36
N GLU A 308 23.01 -7.09 -6.25
CA GLU A 308 22.66 -5.66 -6.42
C GLU A 308 23.09 -4.81 -5.23
N ILE A 309 23.25 -5.42 -4.05
CA ILE A 309 23.61 -4.73 -2.80
C ILE A 309 25.05 -4.99 -2.35
N GLN A 310 25.82 -5.81 -3.07
CA GLN A 310 27.24 -6.02 -2.81
C GLN A 310 28.05 -4.75 -3.12
N THR A 311 28.79 -4.27 -2.13
CA THR A 311 29.65 -3.08 -2.22
C THR A 311 31.13 -3.42 -2.42
N GLU A 312 31.53 -4.68 -2.19
CA GLU A 312 32.88 -5.21 -2.37
C GLU A 312 32.87 -6.32 -3.44
N TRP A 313 33.79 -6.23 -4.41
CA TRP A 313 33.95 -7.15 -5.53
C TRP A 313 35.31 -7.84 -5.48
#